data_AF-A0A1Q7SVI0-F1
#
_entry.id   AF-A0A1Q7SVI0-F1
#
_cell.length_a   1.000
_cell.length_b   1.000
_cell.length_c   1.000
_cell.angle_alpha   90.00
_cell.angle_beta   90.00
_cell.angle_gamma   90.00
#
_symmetry.space_group_name_H-M   'P 1'
#
loop_
_entity.id
_entity.type
_entity.pdbx_description
1 polymer ?
#
loop_
_entity_poly.entity_id
_entity_poly.type
_entity_poly.pdbx_seq_one_letter_code
_entity_poly.pdbx_strand_id
1 'polypeptide(L)'
;MIRSGRPDKGMLAFDLNDEELAALVAFIHAREAKGKEGRRPTVADRGPTASRGCAGQNKSQQGEPHHDSASPATAEETGEERSQASQVTPQSASLPSYSSEQIQAGQTLFAAQCSFCHGRDAGGGEGGPDLIASGLVAQDVHGERIGPVIRNGRPDKGMPAMDHTDEQLAAIVAFIHDRKAKAKEGRRRTVDLADLQTGNAEAGMRYFNGAGGCGKCHSPSGDLAGIAGKLPGLELLRRMLYPAGRRTPGSAEAVATTTATVTLPSGQTVTGKLAYRDEFTIALIDSSGWYRSWPASQVKSTVMNPFEAHIEQLGKYTDEDIHNVLAYLQTLR
;
A
#
# COMPACT_ATOMS: atom_id res chain seq x y z
N MET A 1 -43.91 -2.43 15.19
CA MET A 1 -42.79 -1.48 15.34
C MET A 1 -42.07 -1.86 16.62
N ILE A 2 -40.86 -2.41 16.55
CA ILE A 2 -40.23 -2.99 17.75
C ILE A 2 -38.81 -2.45 17.85
N ARG A 3 -38.60 -1.61 18.87
CA ARG A 3 -37.39 -0.89 19.30
C ARG A 3 -36.94 0.28 18.41
N SER A 4 -37.28 1.48 18.88
CA SER A 4 -36.63 2.74 18.49
C SER A 4 -35.77 3.23 19.65
N GLY A 5 -34.49 3.44 19.41
CA GLY A 5 -33.53 3.92 20.41
C GLY A 5 -32.46 4.78 19.74
N ARG A 6 -31.99 5.83 20.41
CA ARG A 6 -30.79 6.56 20.00
C ARG A 6 -29.58 5.70 20.36
N PRO A 7 -28.57 5.54 19.48
CA PRO A 7 -27.30 4.99 19.92
C PRO A 7 -26.62 6.04 20.80
N ASP A 8 -26.77 5.93 22.11
CA ASP A 8 -26.06 6.79 23.05
C ASP A 8 -24.55 6.58 22.90
N LYS A 9 -23.86 7.67 22.58
CA LYS A 9 -22.45 7.84 22.92
C LYS A 9 -22.39 8.06 24.43
N GLY A 10 -22.45 6.97 25.18
CA GLY A 10 -22.36 6.98 26.63
C GLY A 10 -21.72 5.69 27.09
N MET A 11 -20.51 5.80 27.62
CA MET A 11 -19.85 4.77 28.40
C MET A 11 -20.86 4.17 29.38
N LEU A 12 -21.15 2.88 29.28
CA LEU A 12 -21.87 2.17 30.34
C LEU A 12 -20.94 2.11 31.55
N ALA A 13 -21.07 3.09 32.45
CA ALA A 13 -20.64 2.91 33.83
C ALA A 13 -21.58 1.88 34.44
N PHE A 14 -21.14 0.63 34.49
CA PHE A 14 -21.73 -0.35 35.38
C PHE A 14 -21.31 0.06 36.79
N ASP A 15 -22.25 0.57 37.60
CA ASP A 15 -22.07 0.67 39.05
C ASP A 15 -22.01 -0.76 39.61
N LEU A 16 -20.80 -1.34 39.60
CA LEU A 16 -20.50 -2.58 40.29
C LEU A 16 -20.24 -2.23 41.76
N ASN A 17 -20.96 -2.87 42.66
CA ASN A 17 -20.70 -2.76 44.09
C ASN A 17 -19.37 -3.46 44.46
N ASP A 18 -18.81 -3.14 45.63
CA ASP A 18 -17.50 -3.66 46.07
C ASP A 18 -17.43 -5.20 46.10
N GLU A 19 -18.58 -5.86 46.26
CA GLU A 19 -18.69 -7.32 46.28
C GLU A 19 -18.59 -7.93 44.86
N GLU A 20 -19.17 -7.29 43.84
CA GLU A 20 -19.03 -7.67 42.44
C GLU A 20 -17.63 -7.38 41.89
N LEU A 21 -16.98 -6.30 42.36
CA LEU A 21 -15.60 -5.99 42.02
C LEU A 21 -14.64 -7.05 42.59
N ALA A 22 -14.86 -7.49 43.83
CA ALA A 22 -14.09 -8.57 44.44
C ALA A 22 -14.24 -9.91 43.69
N ALA A 23 -15.45 -10.22 43.22
CA ALA A 23 -15.71 -11.42 42.43
C ALA A 23 -15.02 -11.39 41.05
N LEU A 24 -14.99 -10.22 40.40
CA LEU A 24 -14.30 -10.05 39.11
C LEU A 24 -12.78 -10.16 39.25
N VAL A 25 -12.20 -9.55 40.29
CA VAL A 25 -10.76 -9.65 40.58
C VAL A 25 -10.37 -11.09 40.92
N ALA A 26 -11.18 -11.80 41.70
CA ALA A 26 -10.97 -13.23 41.97
C ALA A 26 -11.03 -14.09 40.70
N PHE A 27 -11.95 -13.79 39.77
CA PHE A 27 -12.06 -14.51 38.51
C PHE A 27 -10.87 -14.27 37.57
N ILE A 28 -10.34 -13.04 37.52
CA ILE A 28 -9.15 -12.70 36.72
C ILE A 28 -7.91 -13.42 37.25
N HIS A 29 -7.68 -13.40 38.57
CA HIS A 29 -6.56 -14.11 39.17
C HIS A 29 -6.65 -15.64 39.00
N ALA A 30 -7.86 -16.22 39.03
CA ALA A 30 -8.06 -17.64 38.78
C ALA A 30 -7.76 -18.06 37.32
N ARG A 31 -7.90 -17.14 36.36
CA ARG A 31 -7.54 -17.38 34.95
C ARG A 31 -6.04 -17.28 34.69
N GLU A 32 -5.34 -16.37 35.36
CA GLU A 32 -3.88 -16.25 35.24
C GLU A 32 -3.13 -17.46 35.83
N ALA A 33 -3.69 -18.08 36.87
CA ALA A 33 -3.14 -19.30 37.46
C ALA A 33 -3.26 -20.56 36.57
N LYS A 34 -4.21 -20.58 35.61
CA LYS A 34 -4.42 -21.72 34.70
C LYS A 34 -3.73 -21.59 33.33
N GLY A 35 -3.09 -20.45 33.04
CA GLY A 35 -2.44 -20.18 31.75
C GLY A 35 -0.97 -20.62 31.63
N LYS A 36 -0.36 -21.16 32.70
CA LYS A 36 1.10 -21.46 32.74
C LYS A 36 1.48 -22.95 32.64
N GLU A 37 0.53 -23.87 32.54
CA GLU A 37 0.85 -25.31 32.40
C GLU A 37 0.23 -25.86 31.11
N GLY A 38 0.98 -25.81 29.99
CA GLY A 38 0.49 -26.44 28.75
C GLY A 38 1.11 -26.01 27.42
N ARG A 39 2.44 -26.02 27.28
CA ARG A 39 3.05 -26.27 25.95
C ARG A 39 4.49 -26.75 26.05
N ARG A 40 4.68 -28.07 26.12
CA ARG A 40 5.95 -28.71 25.72
C ARG A 40 5.98 -28.87 24.20
N PRO A 41 7.09 -28.57 23.50
CA PRO A 41 7.25 -28.86 22.09
C PRO A 41 7.76 -30.30 21.89
N THR A 42 7.07 -31.09 21.07
CA THR A 42 7.58 -32.37 20.58
C THR A 42 8.39 -32.14 19.30
N VAL A 43 9.69 -32.41 19.41
CA VAL A 43 10.64 -32.57 18.30
C VAL A 43 10.39 -33.93 17.64
N ALA A 44 10.23 -33.95 16.32
CA ALA A 44 10.38 -35.15 15.49
C ALA A 44 10.86 -34.74 14.10
N ASP A 45 12.19 -34.66 13.98
CA ASP A 45 13.02 -35.25 12.93
C ASP A 45 12.41 -35.52 11.54
N ARG A 46 12.94 -34.81 10.53
CA ARG A 46 13.27 -35.40 9.22
C ARG A 46 14.17 -34.45 8.41
N GLY A 47 15.40 -34.92 8.19
CA GLY A 47 16.41 -34.32 7.31
C GLY A 47 16.12 -34.43 5.81
N PRO A 48 17.09 -34.02 4.97
CA PRO A 48 16.84 -33.35 3.69
C PRO A 48 16.80 -34.31 2.50
N THR A 49 15.93 -34.03 1.52
CA THR A 49 16.01 -34.65 0.19
C THR A 49 16.48 -33.64 -0.84
N ALA A 50 17.55 -34.03 -1.50
CA ALA A 50 18.33 -33.29 -2.45
C ALA A 50 17.62 -33.04 -3.78
N SER A 51 18.01 -31.91 -4.37
CA SER A 51 17.96 -31.57 -5.79
C SER A 51 18.33 -32.75 -6.70
N ARG A 52 17.41 -33.13 -7.59
CA ARG A 52 17.76 -33.85 -8.82
C ARG A 52 17.79 -32.86 -9.97
N GLY A 53 19.00 -32.58 -10.43
CA GLY A 53 19.24 -32.05 -11.76
C GLY A 53 18.90 -33.10 -12.82
N CYS A 54 18.30 -32.65 -13.90
CA CYS A 54 18.26 -33.40 -15.15
C CYS A 54 19.53 -33.06 -15.93
N ALA A 55 20.42 -34.03 -16.07
CA ALA A 55 21.52 -34.01 -17.01
C ALA A 55 21.32 -35.14 -18.04
N GLY A 56 21.60 -34.81 -19.29
CA GLY A 56 21.86 -35.72 -20.40
C GLY A 56 20.69 -35.86 -21.36
N GLN A 57 20.88 -35.95 -22.67
CA GLN A 57 22.08 -35.98 -23.53
C GLN A 57 21.48 -36.20 -24.93
N ASN A 58 21.87 -35.47 -25.97
CA ASN A 58 22.12 -36.15 -27.25
C ASN A 58 23.02 -35.38 -28.20
N LYS A 59 23.76 -36.18 -28.95
CA LYS A 59 24.94 -35.92 -29.75
C LYS A 59 24.68 -35.17 -31.05
N SER A 60 25.72 -34.46 -31.45
CA SER A 60 26.12 -34.04 -32.80
C SER A 60 26.21 -35.19 -33.82
N GLN A 61 25.78 -34.93 -35.07
CA GLN A 61 26.43 -35.23 -36.36
C GLN A 61 25.45 -34.90 -37.51
N GLN A 62 25.71 -33.84 -38.29
CA GLN A 62 26.33 -33.83 -39.62
C GLN A 62 25.43 -34.32 -40.77
N GLY A 63 25.22 -33.44 -41.76
CA GLY A 63 24.67 -33.77 -43.09
C GLY A 63 24.07 -32.57 -43.84
N GLU A 64 24.90 -31.71 -44.43
CA GLU A 64 24.55 -30.98 -45.67
C GLU A 64 24.99 -31.82 -46.88
N PRO A 65 24.49 -31.55 -48.12
CA PRO A 65 25.17 -30.56 -48.96
C PRO A 65 24.28 -29.66 -49.85
N HIS A 66 24.70 -28.39 -49.93
CA HIS A 66 24.92 -27.51 -51.10
C HIS A 66 23.84 -27.28 -52.18
N HIS A 67 23.60 -26.00 -52.49
CA HIS A 67 23.95 -25.33 -53.77
C HIS A 67 23.83 -23.80 -53.58
N ASP A 68 24.96 -23.09 -53.52
CA ASP A 68 25.55 -22.25 -54.61
C ASP A 68 25.00 -20.81 -54.63
N SER A 69 25.79 -19.83 -54.17
CA SER A 69 26.71 -18.99 -54.97
C SER A 69 26.00 -17.68 -55.39
N ALA A 70 26.54 -16.46 -55.31
CA ALA A 70 27.87 -15.95 -55.04
C ALA A 70 27.78 -14.46 -54.65
N SER A 71 28.79 -13.97 -53.92
CA SER A 71 29.20 -12.56 -53.85
C SER A 71 30.44 -12.39 -54.76
N PRO A 72 30.81 -11.18 -55.24
CA PRO A 72 31.73 -10.37 -54.41
C PRO A 72 31.66 -8.82 -54.56
N ALA A 73 32.18 -8.14 -53.52
CA ALA A 73 33.06 -6.94 -53.44
C ALA A 73 33.24 -6.04 -54.71
N THR A 74 33.40 -4.72 -54.69
CA THR A 74 33.90 -3.70 -53.72
C THR A 74 33.74 -2.28 -54.31
N ALA A 75 33.74 -1.26 -53.44
CA ALA A 75 34.13 0.16 -53.63
C ALA A 75 33.19 1.12 -54.39
N GLU A 76 32.67 2.15 -53.71
CA GLU A 76 33.17 3.54 -53.78
C GLU A 76 32.32 4.49 -52.90
N GLU A 77 33.00 5.44 -52.25
CA GLU A 77 32.40 6.58 -51.56
C GLU A 77 31.63 7.49 -52.53
N THR A 78 30.42 7.90 -52.18
CA THR A 78 29.93 9.26 -52.43
C THR A 78 28.99 9.65 -51.29
N GLY A 79 29.24 10.84 -50.75
CA GLY A 79 28.64 11.33 -49.51
C GLY A 79 27.18 11.70 -49.65
N GLU A 80 26.44 11.48 -48.56
CA GLU A 80 25.19 12.17 -48.30
C GLU A 80 25.12 12.45 -46.80
N GLU A 81 25.05 13.73 -46.45
CA GLU A 81 24.94 14.27 -45.09
C GLU A 81 23.80 13.59 -44.33
N ARG A 82 24.15 12.68 -43.41
CA ARG A 82 23.19 12.07 -42.49
C ARG A 82 23.29 12.75 -41.13
N SER A 83 22.34 13.66 -40.93
CA SER A 83 21.86 14.27 -39.70
C SER A 83 22.47 13.75 -38.39
N GLN A 84 23.27 14.61 -37.75
CA GLN A 84 23.63 14.52 -36.34
C GLN A 84 22.40 14.79 -35.46
N ALA A 85 21.49 13.82 -35.37
CA ALA A 85 20.35 13.86 -34.46
C ALA A 85 20.07 12.45 -33.94
N SER A 86 21.08 11.80 -33.36
CA SER A 86 20.92 10.52 -32.66
C SER A 86 22.03 10.30 -31.64
N GLN A 87 22.29 11.29 -30.78
CA GLN A 87 22.95 11.06 -29.49
C GLN A 87 22.50 12.12 -28.47
N VAL A 88 21.30 11.97 -27.94
CA VAL A 88 20.99 12.50 -26.60
C VAL A 88 20.31 11.38 -25.84
N THR A 89 21.12 10.48 -25.30
CA THR A 89 20.68 9.64 -24.19
C THR A 89 20.47 10.59 -23.01
N PRO A 90 19.27 10.66 -22.40
CA PRO A 90 19.11 11.40 -21.16
C PRO A 90 20.04 10.76 -20.14
N GLN A 91 21.02 11.51 -19.64
CA GLN A 91 21.82 11.10 -18.49
C GLN A 91 20.84 10.88 -17.33
N SER A 92 20.57 9.61 -17.03
CA SER A 92 20.06 9.21 -15.72
C SER A 92 20.99 9.84 -14.69
N ALA A 93 20.47 10.78 -13.91
CA ALA A 93 21.23 11.42 -12.84
C ALA A 93 21.81 10.32 -11.94
N SER A 94 23.11 10.11 -12.05
CA SER A 94 23.87 9.23 -11.18
C SER A 94 23.71 9.74 -9.75
N LEU A 95 23.27 8.87 -8.84
CA LEU A 95 23.40 9.12 -7.41
C LEU A 95 24.85 9.56 -7.11
N PRO A 96 25.06 10.47 -6.15
CA PRO A 96 26.42 10.83 -5.76
C PRO A 96 27.20 9.58 -5.40
N SER A 97 28.32 9.35 -6.09
CA SER A 97 29.23 8.26 -5.78
C SER A 97 30.03 8.64 -4.54
N TYR A 98 29.68 8.08 -3.40
CA TYR A 98 30.45 8.22 -2.17
C TYR A 98 31.70 7.35 -2.22
N SER A 99 32.82 7.82 -1.63
CA SER A 99 34.01 6.99 -1.52
C SER A 99 33.81 5.86 -0.52
N SER A 100 34.56 4.76 -0.68
CA SER A 100 34.55 3.63 0.26
C SER A 100 34.89 4.07 1.68
N GLU A 101 35.82 4.99 1.82
CA GLU A 101 36.29 5.52 3.10
C GLU A 101 35.20 6.34 3.78
N GLN A 102 34.47 7.16 3.01
CA GLN A 102 33.36 7.97 3.53
C GLN A 102 32.20 7.07 4.00
N ILE A 103 31.87 6.04 3.23
CA ILE A 103 30.84 5.06 3.61
C ILE A 103 31.26 4.31 4.88
N GLN A 104 32.53 3.91 4.99
CA GLN A 104 33.05 3.19 6.14
C GLN A 104 33.11 4.07 7.40
N ALA A 105 33.51 5.34 7.27
CA ALA A 105 33.44 6.32 8.35
C ALA A 105 31.99 6.53 8.82
N GLY A 106 31.07 6.65 7.86
CA GLY A 106 29.63 6.73 8.11
C GLY A 106 29.07 5.50 8.83
N GLN A 107 29.50 4.31 8.42
CA GLN A 107 29.11 3.05 9.05
C GLN A 107 29.52 3.00 10.52
N THR A 108 30.76 3.41 10.84
CA THR A 108 31.24 3.43 12.21
C THR A 108 30.44 4.42 13.07
N LEU A 109 30.20 5.63 12.56
CA LEU A 109 29.40 6.65 13.26
C LEU A 109 27.95 6.18 13.47
N PHE A 110 27.33 5.66 12.41
CA PHE A 110 25.97 5.16 12.45
C PHE A 110 25.83 3.97 13.40
N ALA A 111 26.80 3.05 13.41
CA ALA A 111 26.84 1.94 14.35
C ALA A 111 26.87 2.42 15.80
N ALA A 112 27.69 3.43 16.10
CA ALA A 112 27.85 3.95 17.45
C ALA A 112 26.62 4.74 17.95
N GLN A 113 25.92 5.47 17.06
CA GLN A 113 24.98 6.51 17.48
C GLN A 113 23.54 6.32 16.97
N CYS A 114 23.33 5.57 15.90
CA CYS A 114 22.02 5.46 15.23
C CYS A 114 21.46 4.03 15.20
N SER A 115 22.34 3.03 15.22
CA SER A 115 21.97 1.62 15.01
C SER A 115 21.06 1.03 16.07
N PHE A 116 21.11 1.56 17.30
CA PHE A 116 20.27 1.10 18.40
C PHE A 116 18.78 1.25 18.09
N CYS A 117 18.40 2.35 17.45
CA CYS A 117 17.01 2.62 17.05
C CYS A 117 16.71 2.15 15.63
N HIS A 118 17.60 2.49 14.68
CA HIS A 118 17.35 2.30 13.25
C HIS A 118 17.88 0.97 12.70
N GLY A 119 18.36 0.08 13.57
CA GLY A 119 18.98 -1.19 13.20
C GLY A 119 20.37 -1.00 12.58
N ARG A 120 21.24 -2.01 12.66
CA ARG A 120 22.63 -1.94 12.18
C ARG A 120 22.75 -1.55 10.70
N ASP A 121 21.79 -1.96 9.89
CA ASP A 121 21.78 -1.76 8.44
C ASP A 121 20.83 -0.62 8.00
N ALA A 122 20.41 0.25 8.94
CA ALA A 122 19.44 1.33 8.70
C ALA A 122 18.04 0.86 8.26
N GLY A 123 17.75 -0.44 8.40
CA GLY A 123 16.48 -1.09 8.03
C GLY A 123 15.37 -1.00 9.07
N GLY A 124 15.58 -0.25 10.16
CA GLY A 124 14.61 -0.08 11.22
C GLY A 124 14.72 -1.11 12.35
N GLY A 125 14.11 -0.79 13.49
CA GLY A 125 14.08 -1.62 14.70
C GLY A 125 12.97 -1.18 15.66
N GLU A 126 12.91 -1.77 16.85
CA GLU A 126 11.88 -1.41 17.85
C GLU A 126 11.98 0.06 18.31
N GLY A 127 13.18 0.65 18.24
CA GLY A 127 13.44 2.03 18.65
C GLY A 127 13.32 3.08 17.53
N GLY A 128 13.12 2.69 16.27
CA GLY A 128 13.17 3.66 15.17
C GLY A 128 12.75 3.10 13.80
N PRO A 129 12.23 3.97 12.91
CA PRO A 129 11.72 3.57 11.60
C PRO A 129 12.82 3.04 10.68
N ASP A 130 12.39 2.27 9.67
CA ASP A 130 13.19 1.89 8.52
C ASP A 130 13.58 3.14 7.71
N LEU A 131 14.89 3.45 7.69
CA LEU A 131 15.44 4.61 6.99
C LEU A 131 15.59 4.34 5.50
N ILE A 132 15.91 3.11 5.10
CA ILE A 132 16.08 2.76 3.68
C ILE A 132 14.75 2.71 2.92
N ALA A 133 13.62 2.49 3.62
CA ALA A 133 12.27 2.60 3.08
C ALA A 133 11.62 3.98 3.26
N SER A 134 12.32 4.93 3.89
CA SER A 134 11.77 6.25 4.19
C SER A 134 11.63 7.12 2.94
N GLY A 135 10.46 7.74 2.75
CA GLY A 135 10.24 8.73 1.70
C GLY A 135 11.15 9.96 1.83
N LEU A 136 11.62 10.29 3.04
CA LEU A 136 12.56 11.38 3.25
C LEU A 136 13.93 11.04 2.66
N VAL A 137 14.46 9.86 2.97
CA VAL A 137 15.74 9.34 2.43
C VAL A 137 15.59 9.04 0.92
N ALA A 138 14.38 8.71 0.46
CA ALA A 138 14.10 8.53 -0.96
C ALA A 138 14.36 9.81 -1.78
N GLN A 139 14.02 10.97 -1.21
CA GLN A 139 14.09 12.30 -1.84
C GLN A 139 15.36 13.08 -1.48
N ASP A 140 16.25 12.50 -0.68
CA ASP A 140 17.53 13.11 -0.30
C ASP A 140 18.60 12.75 -1.34
N VAL A 141 19.39 13.73 -1.76
CA VAL A 141 20.47 13.55 -2.73
C VAL A 141 21.83 13.70 -2.06
N HIS A 142 22.06 14.78 -1.32
CA HIS A 142 23.36 15.15 -0.74
C HIS A 142 23.30 15.36 0.78
N GLY A 143 22.20 14.98 1.45
CA GLY A 143 21.99 15.20 2.88
C GLY A 143 21.15 16.44 3.19
N GLU A 144 20.59 17.12 2.19
CA GLU A 144 19.80 18.34 2.37
C GLU A 144 18.49 18.12 3.14
N ARG A 145 17.98 16.89 3.18
CA ARG A 145 16.81 16.49 3.97
C ARG A 145 17.20 15.73 5.23
N ILE A 146 18.15 14.82 5.13
CA ILE A 146 18.60 13.97 6.25
C ILE A 146 19.32 14.84 7.29
N GLY A 147 20.19 15.74 6.84
CA GLY A 147 21.03 16.57 7.70
C GLY A 147 20.24 17.41 8.72
N PRO A 148 19.24 18.19 8.29
CA PRO A 148 18.38 18.94 9.21
C PRO A 148 17.64 18.06 10.22
N VAL A 149 17.26 16.82 9.86
CA VAL A 149 16.58 15.90 10.78
C VAL A 149 17.53 15.39 11.86
N ILE A 150 18.79 15.11 11.52
CA ILE A 150 19.80 14.69 12.49
C ILE A 150 20.13 15.82 13.46
N ARG A 151 20.36 17.03 12.94
CA ARG A 151 20.72 18.21 13.75
C ARG A 151 19.63 18.63 14.72
N ASN A 152 18.39 18.71 14.23
CA ASN A 152 17.27 19.17 15.06
C ASN A 152 16.65 18.04 15.89
N GLY A 153 16.89 16.78 15.50
CA GLY A 153 16.18 15.63 16.03
C GLY A 153 14.68 15.68 15.76
N ARG A 154 13.96 14.75 16.38
CA ARG A 154 12.49 14.74 16.53
C ARG A 154 12.14 14.34 17.96
N PRO A 155 12.32 15.26 18.94
CA PRO A 155 12.16 14.93 20.36
C PRO A 155 10.75 14.43 20.71
N ASP A 156 9.73 14.96 20.03
CA ASP A 156 8.33 14.53 20.10
C ASP A 156 8.13 13.06 19.70
N LYS A 157 9.08 12.49 18.94
CA LYS A 157 9.07 11.10 18.44
C LYS A 157 10.22 10.26 19.01
N GLY A 158 10.90 10.74 20.05
CA GLY A 158 11.98 10.02 20.71
C GLY A 158 13.32 10.01 19.95
N MET A 159 13.48 10.81 18.89
CA MET A 159 14.78 10.99 18.22
C MET A 159 15.47 12.23 18.78
N PRO A 160 16.58 12.11 19.51
CA PRO A 160 17.29 13.27 20.06
C PRO A 160 17.96 14.08 18.95
N ALA A 161 18.13 15.38 19.21
CA ALA A 161 19.03 16.23 18.42
C ALA A 161 20.47 15.76 18.63
N MET A 162 21.24 15.67 17.55
CA MET A 162 22.64 15.27 17.61
C MET A 162 23.49 16.31 16.89
N ASP A 163 24.57 16.71 17.55
CA ASP A 163 25.52 17.63 16.96
C ASP A 163 26.60 16.84 16.21
N HIS A 164 26.75 17.13 14.93
CA HIS A 164 27.69 16.50 14.03
C HIS A 164 28.32 17.57 13.15
N THR A 165 29.63 17.48 12.96
CA THR A 165 30.34 18.25 11.93
C THR A 165 29.77 17.95 10.54
N ASP A 166 29.95 18.87 9.60
CA ASP A 166 29.49 18.69 8.21
C ASP A 166 30.09 17.40 7.60
N GLU A 167 31.35 17.09 7.90
CA GLU A 167 32.02 15.88 7.43
C GLU A 167 31.43 14.60 8.03
N GLN A 168 31.15 14.59 9.33
CA GLN A 168 30.50 13.44 9.98
C GLN A 168 29.09 13.22 9.44
N LEU A 169 28.35 14.30 9.22
CA LEU A 169 27.00 14.23 8.69
C LEU A 169 27.00 13.70 7.25
N ALA A 170 27.92 14.20 6.41
CA ALA A 170 28.12 13.71 5.06
C ALA A 170 28.51 12.22 5.03
N ALA A 171 29.30 11.76 6.00
CA ALA A 171 29.64 10.34 6.12
C ALA A 171 28.42 9.49 6.52
N ILE A 172 27.61 9.95 7.49
CA ILE A 172 26.37 9.27 7.89
C ILE A 172 25.37 9.18 6.72
N VAL A 173 25.20 10.27 5.97
CA VAL A 173 24.36 10.32 4.76
C VAL A 173 24.88 9.33 3.71
N ALA A 174 26.19 9.32 3.45
CA ALA A 174 26.82 8.38 2.52
C ALA A 174 26.51 6.92 2.87
N PHE A 175 26.61 6.57 4.15
CA PHE A 175 26.28 5.23 4.63
C PHE A 175 24.80 4.87 4.45
N ILE A 176 23.88 5.78 4.78
CA ILE A 176 22.44 5.55 4.61
C ILE A 176 22.09 5.34 3.13
N HIS A 177 22.68 6.13 2.24
CA HIS A 177 22.50 5.99 0.80
C HIS A 177 23.10 4.70 0.24
N ASP A 178 24.29 4.29 0.70
CA ASP A 178 24.88 2.99 0.36
C ASP A 178 23.99 1.82 0.82
N ARG A 179 23.44 1.87 2.05
CA ARG A 179 22.52 0.85 2.55
C ARG A 179 21.23 0.78 1.73
N LYS A 180 20.67 1.93 1.35
CA LYS A 180 19.51 2.00 0.45
C LYS A 180 19.82 1.41 -0.92
N ALA A 181 21.00 1.69 -1.49
CA ALA A 181 21.42 1.14 -2.78
C ALA A 181 21.58 -0.39 -2.72
N LYS A 182 22.31 -0.90 -1.72
CA LYS A 182 22.51 -2.35 -1.51
C LYS A 182 21.23 -3.10 -1.16
N ALA A 183 20.30 -2.46 -0.45
CA ALA A 183 18.99 -3.03 -0.18
C ALA A 183 18.12 -3.16 -1.44
N LYS A 184 18.34 -2.31 -2.46
CA LYS A 184 17.71 -2.46 -3.78
C LYS A 184 18.32 -3.61 -4.59
N GLU A 185 19.61 -3.88 -4.42
CA GLU A 185 20.35 -4.90 -5.17
C GLU A 185 19.92 -6.35 -4.83
N GLY A 186 19.21 -6.56 -3.72
CA GLY A 186 18.62 -7.84 -3.32
C GLY A 186 17.08 -7.91 -3.33
N ARG A 187 16.38 -6.84 -3.69
CA ARG A 187 14.91 -6.81 -3.80
C ARG A 187 14.49 -6.72 -5.25
N ARG A 188 13.40 -7.41 -5.64
CA ARG A 188 12.70 -7.12 -6.90
C ARG A 188 12.45 -5.60 -6.91
N ARG A 189 12.90 -4.92 -7.98
CA ARG A 189 12.80 -3.46 -8.17
C ARG A 189 11.50 -2.93 -7.55
N THR A 190 11.62 -2.01 -6.59
CA THR A 190 10.45 -1.31 -6.04
C THR A 190 9.75 -0.59 -7.19
N VAL A 191 8.44 -0.77 -7.31
CA VAL A 191 7.65 -0.18 -8.39
C VAL A 191 7.57 1.33 -8.16
N ASP A 192 8.26 2.10 -9.00
CA ASP A 192 8.19 3.57 -8.95
C ASP A 192 6.86 4.07 -9.55
N LEU A 193 6.48 5.32 -9.27
CA LEU A 193 5.26 5.91 -9.86
C LEU A 193 5.27 5.85 -11.40
N ALA A 194 6.44 6.03 -12.00
CA ALA A 194 6.63 5.93 -13.44
C ALA A 194 6.41 4.50 -13.96
N ASP A 195 6.72 3.47 -13.16
CA ASP A 195 6.48 2.06 -13.53
C ASP A 195 4.99 1.71 -13.51
N LEU A 196 4.15 2.52 -12.84
CA LEU A 196 2.69 2.38 -12.80
C LEU A 196 1.97 3.23 -13.86
N GLN A 197 2.71 4.09 -14.57
CA GLN A 197 2.20 4.99 -15.61
C GLN A 197 2.28 4.34 -17.00
N THR A 198 1.79 3.11 -17.10
CA THR A 198 1.79 2.33 -18.35
C THR A 198 0.56 2.58 -19.22
N GLY A 199 -0.49 3.20 -18.67
CA GLY A 199 -1.76 3.43 -19.36
C GLY A 199 -1.89 4.78 -20.08
N ASN A 200 -2.93 4.89 -20.91
CA ASN A 200 -3.32 6.10 -21.63
C ASN A 200 -4.47 6.83 -20.89
N ALA A 201 -4.22 8.08 -20.49
CA ALA A 201 -5.17 8.88 -19.71
C ALA A 201 -6.47 9.22 -20.49
N GLU A 202 -6.40 9.58 -21.78
CA GLU A 202 -7.61 9.77 -22.60
C GLU A 202 -8.45 8.50 -22.69
N ALA A 203 -7.82 7.35 -22.90
CA ALA A 203 -8.51 6.05 -22.94
C ALA A 203 -9.17 5.74 -21.59
N GLY A 204 -8.46 6.00 -20.49
CA GLY A 204 -8.99 5.87 -19.13
C GLY A 204 -10.20 6.75 -18.88
N MET A 205 -10.14 8.01 -19.30
CA MET A 205 -11.26 8.95 -19.20
C MET A 205 -12.48 8.47 -19.99
N ARG A 206 -12.29 7.96 -21.21
CA ARG A 206 -13.38 7.38 -22.02
C ARG A 206 -13.99 6.16 -21.33
N TYR A 207 -13.16 5.27 -20.79
CA TYR A 207 -13.64 4.10 -20.06
C TYR A 207 -14.43 4.51 -18.80
N PHE A 208 -13.87 5.44 -18.01
CA PHE A 208 -14.47 5.99 -16.80
C PHE A 208 -15.87 6.57 -17.04
N ASN A 209 -16.05 7.30 -18.13
CA ASN A 209 -17.33 7.92 -18.51
C ASN A 209 -18.26 6.98 -19.29
N GLY A 210 -17.73 5.89 -19.85
CA GLY A 210 -18.43 4.97 -20.74
C GLY A 210 -18.60 3.57 -20.13
N ALA A 211 -17.89 2.60 -20.71
CA ALA A 211 -18.03 1.18 -20.41
C ALA A 211 -17.75 0.82 -18.94
N GLY A 212 -16.83 1.53 -18.28
CA GLY A 212 -16.52 1.35 -16.86
C GLY A 212 -17.59 1.88 -15.91
N GLY A 213 -18.47 2.79 -16.38
CA GLY A 213 -19.57 3.32 -15.59
C GLY A 213 -19.16 4.09 -14.31
N CYS A 214 -17.87 4.38 -14.12
CA CYS A 214 -17.32 4.99 -12.92
C CYS A 214 -17.95 6.38 -12.65
N GLY A 215 -18.15 7.14 -13.72
CA GLY A 215 -18.76 8.49 -13.68
C GLY A 215 -20.21 8.53 -13.21
N LYS A 216 -20.90 7.39 -13.09
CA LYS A 216 -22.28 7.34 -12.55
C LYS A 216 -22.34 7.62 -11.05
N CYS A 217 -21.22 7.39 -10.36
CA CYS A 217 -21.11 7.58 -8.90
C CYS A 217 -20.00 8.55 -8.51
N HIS A 218 -18.90 8.56 -9.27
CA HIS A 218 -17.72 9.33 -8.96
C HIS A 218 -17.60 10.57 -9.87
N SER A 219 -17.25 11.71 -9.28
CA SER A 219 -17.00 12.96 -9.99
C SER A 219 -15.53 13.38 -9.88
N PRO A 220 -14.84 13.66 -11.01
CA PRO A 220 -13.47 14.18 -11.00
C PRO A 220 -13.30 15.47 -10.20
N SER A 221 -14.33 16.32 -10.18
CA SER A 221 -14.35 17.58 -9.42
C SER A 221 -15.01 17.46 -8.05
N GLY A 222 -15.58 16.30 -7.71
CA GLY A 222 -16.25 16.03 -6.46
C GLY A 222 -15.40 15.15 -5.55
N ASP A 223 -15.83 13.90 -5.37
CA ASP A 223 -15.19 12.95 -4.46
C ASP A 223 -13.78 12.52 -4.90
N LEU A 224 -13.46 12.60 -6.20
CA LEU A 224 -12.13 12.30 -6.74
C LEU A 224 -11.22 13.54 -6.86
N ALA A 225 -11.65 14.71 -6.44
CA ALA A 225 -10.85 15.92 -6.53
C ALA A 225 -9.53 15.79 -5.75
N GLY A 226 -8.42 15.98 -6.45
CA GLY A 226 -7.06 15.87 -5.92
C GLY A 226 -6.65 14.47 -5.45
N ILE A 227 -7.32 13.42 -5.93
CA ILE A 227 -7.04 12.05 -5.48
C ILE A 227 -5.60 11.61 -5.77
N ALA A 228 -5.00 12.10 -6.86
CA ALA A 228 -3.62 11.78 -7.22
C ALA A 228 -2.59 12.30 -6.21
N GLY A 229 -2.88 13.45 -5.57
CA GLY A 229 -2.04 14.00 -4.51
C GLY A 229 -2.24 13.31 -3.16
N LYS A 230 -3.47 12.81 -2.91
CA LYS A 230 -3.83 12.12 -1.65
C LYS A 230 -3.34 10.68 -1.61
N LEU A 231 -3.42 9.97 -2.73
CA LEU A 231 -3.04 8.57 -2.86
C LEU A 231 -2.02 8.43 -4.02
N PRO A 232 -0.71 8.39 -3.74
CA PRO A 232 0.29 8.25 -4.79
C PRO A 232 0.43 6.77 -5.22
N GLY A 233 0.51 6.55 -6.53
CA GLY A 233 0.98 5.30 -7.12
C GLY A 233 0.13 4.07 -6.80
N LEU A 234 0.78 3.05 -6.25
CA LEU A 234 0.16 1.75 -5.98
C LEU A 234 -1.02 1.87 -4.99
N GLU A 235 -0.99 2.87 -4.11
CA GLU A 235 -2.09 3.07 -3.17
C GLU A 235 -3.37 3.54 -3.88
N LEU A 236 -3.25 4.37 -4.93
CA LEU A 236 -4.39 4.75 -5.77
C LEU A 236 -4.96 3.56 -6.51
N LEU A 237 -4.08 2.76 -7.13
CA LEU A 237 -4.48 1.54 -7.83
C LEU A 237 -5.23 0.58 -6.88
N ARG A 238 -4.68 0.35 -5.69
CA ARG A 238 -5.30 -0.52 -4.69
C ARG A 238 -6.63 0.04 -4.21
N ARG A 239 -6.74 1.35 -3.99
CA ARG A 239 -8.00 2.00 -3.59
C ARG A 239 -9.05 1.92 -4.69
N MET A 240 -8.66 2.07 -5.95
CA MET A 240 -9.52 1.96 -7.12
C MET A 240 -10.11 0.54 -7.25
N LEU A 241 -9.28 -0.49 -7.09
CA LEU A 241 -9.72 -1.89 -7.20
C LEU A 241 -10.47 -2.37 -5.96
N TYR A 242 -10.10 -1.87 -4.77
CA TYR A 242 -10.65 -2.27 -3.49
C TYR A 242 -10.99 -1.05 -2.61
N PRO A 243 -12.09 -0.34 -2.90
CA PRO A 243 -12.45 0.90 -2.19
C PRO A 243 -12.92 0.66 -0.75
N ALA A 244 -13.25 -0.58 -0.38
CA ALA A 244 -13.49 -0.97 1.00
C ALA A 244 -12.16 -0.98 1.77
N GLY A 245 -11.73 0.20 2.21
CA GLY A 245 -10.56 0.33 3.06
C GLY A 245 -10.72 -0.48 4.34
N ARG A 246 -9.63 -1.14 4.76
CA ARG A 246 -9.47 -1.63 6.15
C ARG A 246 -9.78 -0.43 7.05
N ARG A 247 -10.82 -0.51 7.89
CA ARG A 247 -11.16 0.53 8.87
C ARG A 247 -9.90 0.85 9.68
N THR A 248 -9.28 1.99 9.41
CA THR A 248 -8.31 2.58 10.33
C THR A 248 -9.12 3.26 11.43
N PRO A 249 -8.99 2.85 12.70
CA PRO A 249 -9.64 3.57 13.79
C PRO A 249 -9.21 5.04 13.74
N GLY A 250 -10.16 5.96 13.64
CA GLY A 250 -9.90 7.40 13.63
C GLY A 250 -9.85 8.10 12.27
N SER A 251 -9.95 7.40 11.12
CA SER A 251 -10.13 8.07 9.83
C SER A 251 -11.61 8.40 9.60
N ALA A 252 -11.94 9.69 9.61
CA ALA A 252 -13.27 10.22 9.30
C ALA A 252 -13.50 10.33 7.78
N GLU A 253 -12.91 9.46 6.97
CA GLU A 253 -13.26 9.41 5.55
C GLU A 253 -14.65 8.79 5.42
N ALA A 254 -15.55 9.52 4.78
CA ALA A 254 -16.90 9.08 4.47
C ALA A 254 -16.85 7.91 3.48
N VAL A 255 -16.58 6.72 4.01
CA VAL A 255 -16.70 5.47 3.28
C VAL A 255 -18.17 5.37 2.85
N ALA A 256 -18.42 5.26 1.55
CA ALA A 256 -19.77 5.11 1.01
C ALA A 256 -20.51 4.01 1.79
N THR A 257 -21.50 4.38 2.60
CA THR A 257 -22.15 3.42 3.50
C THR A 257 -23.30 2.74 2.80
N THR A 258 -23.44 1.43 2.96
CA THR A 258 -24.63 0.70 2.53
C THR A 258 -25.88 1.34 3.15
N THR A 259 -26.83 1.72 2.32
CA THR A 259 -28.11 2.29 2.75
C THR A 259 -29.23 1.27 2.55
N ALA A 260 -30.29 1.42 3.31
CA ALA A 260 -31.51 0.65 3.15
C ALA A 260 -32.72 1.58 3.09
N THR A 261 -33.66 1.24 2.23
CA THR A 261 -35.00 1.83 2.19
C THR A 261 -35.98 0.74 2.60
N VAL A 262 -36.74 1.00 3.66
CA VAL A 262 -37.79 0.11 4.17
C VAL A 262 -39.13 0.72 3.85
N THR A 263 -40.00 -0.02 3.18
CA THR A 263 -41.39 0.35 2.89
C THR A 263 -42.32 -0.40 3.83
N LEU A 264 -43.04 0.36 4.66
CA LEU A 264 -44.00 -0.16 5.62
C LEU A 264 -45.31 -0.59 4.95
N PRO A 265 -46.13 -1.43 5.60
CA PRO A 265 -47.46 -1.79 5.09
C PRO A 265 -48.38 -0.59 4.84
N SER A 266 -48.16 0.52 5.55
CA SER A 266 -48.86 1.79 5.34
C SER A 266 -48.46 2.51 4.05
N GLY A 267 -47.45 2.03 3.32
CA GLY A 267 -46.86 2.70 2.16
C GLY A 267 -45.77 3.73 2.50
N GLN A 268 -45.61 4.07 3.78
CA GLN A 268 -44.54 4.99 4.20
C GLN A 268 -43.16 4.36 4.00
N THR A 269 -42.21 5.14 3.49
CA THR A 269 -40.82 4.72 3.32
C THR A 269 -39.92 5.35 4.39
N VAL A 270 -38.94 4.58 4.84
CA VAL A 270 -37.89 5.05 5.76
C VAL A 270 -36.55 4.67 5.15
N THR A 271 -35.70 5.66 4.93
CA THR A 271 -34.37 5.47 4.36
C THR A 271 -33.29 5.86 5.37
N GLY A 272 -32.20 5.09 5.39
CA GLY A 272 -31.08 5.38 6.26
C GLY A 272 -29.89 4.46 6.03
N LYS A 273 -28.87 4.60 6.88
CA LYS A 273 -27.70 3.73 6.87
C LYS A 273 -28.10 2.34 7.37
N LEU A 274 -27.78 1.29 6.62
CA LEU A 274 -28.05 -0.08 7.06
C LEU A 274 -27.27 -0.38 8.35
N ALA A 275 -27.98 -0.79 9.39
CA ALA A 275 -27.41 -1.08 10.70
C ALA A 275 -27.35 -2.59 10.96
N TYR A 276 -28.37 -3.33 10.53
CA TYR A 276 -28.44 -4.78 10.68
C TYR A 276 -29.36 -5.39 9.62
N ARG A 277 -29.05 -6.61 9.16
CA ARG A 277 -29.93 -7.40 8.29
C ARG A 277 -29.61 -8.88 8.43
N ASP A 278 -30.66 -9.66 8.63
CA ASP A 278 -30.69 -11.12 8.47
C ASP A 278 -32.02 -11.53 7.80
N GLU A 279 -32.34 -12.82 7.78
CA GLU A 279 -33.59 -13.34 7.23
C GLU A 279 -34.84 -12.96 8.04
N PHE A 280 -34.69 -12.49 9.29
CA PHE A 280 -35.81 -12.21 10.20
C PHE A 280 -36.02 -10.72 10.46
N THR A 281 -34.98 -9.91 10.33
CA THR A 281 -34.93 -8.53 10.81
C THR A 281 -34.15 -7.66 9.82
N ILE A 282 -34.68 -6.47 9.57
CA ILE A 282 -33.93 -5.39 8.95
C ILE A 282 -33.92 -4.17 9.87
N ALA A 283 -32.77 -3.52 9.97
CA ALA A 283 -32.62 -2.29 10.74
C ALA A 283 -31.73 -1.27 10.04
N LEU A 284 -32.07 0.00 10.24
CA LEU A 284 -31.32 1.15 9.75
C LEU A 284 -31.23 2.24 10.80
N ILE A 285 -30.28 3.16 10.60
CA ILE A 285 -30.22 4.44 11.30
C ILE A 285 -30.75 5.49 10.32
N ASP A 286 -31.88 6.12 10.67
CA ASP A 286 -32.51 7.13 9.84
C ASP A 286 -31.74 8.47 9.85
N SER A 287 -32.21 9.45 9.07
CA SER A 287 -31.59 10.78 8.99
C SER A 287 -31.60 11.55 10.33
N SER A 288 -32.49 11.20 11.25
CA SER A 288 -32.53 11.76 12.61
C SER A 288 -31.61 11.04 13.60
N GLY A 289 -30.86 10.03 13.14
CA GLY A 289 -29.92 9.26 13.94
C GLY A 289 -30.59 8.16 14.77
N TRP A 290 -31.87 7.88 14.55
CA TRP A 290 -32.60 6.86 15.29
C TRP A 290 -32.40 5.48 14.67
N TYR A 291 -32.06 4.51 15.51
CA TYR A 291 -32.11 3.11 15.12
C TYR A 291 -33.56 2.67 15.01
N ARG A 292 -33.92 2.06 13.88
CA ARG A 292 -35.25 1.50 13.64
C ARG A 292 -35.09 0.09 13.09
N SER A 293 -35.85 -0.85 13.66
CA SER A 293 -35.90 -2.24 13.22
C SER A 293 -37.32 -2.72 12.96
N TRP A 294 -37.43 -3.62 11.98
CA TRP A 294 -38.67 -4.28 11.60
C TRP A 294 -38.44 -5.77 11.34
N PRO A 295 -39.44 -6.64 11.61
CA PRO A 295 -39.44 -7.99 11.10
C PRO A 295 -39.40 -7.96 9.57
N ALA A 296 -38.44 -8.65 8.96
CA ALA A 296 -38.25 -8.69 7.51
C ALA A 296 -39.49 -9.21 6.78
N SER A 297 -40.28 -10.08 7.41
CA SER A 297 -41.55 -10.60 6.87
C SER A 297 -42.68 -9.56 6.81
N GLN A 298 -42.58 -8.43 7.52
CA GLN A 298 -43.64 -7.42 7.63
C GLN A 298 -43.39 -6.18 6.77
N VAL A 299 -42.23 -6.07 6.13
CA VAL A 299 -41.84 -4.88 5.37
C VAL A 299 -41.20 -5.27 4.05
N LYS A 300 -41.30 -4.39 3.05
CA LYS A 300 -40.45 -4.50 1.86
C LYS A 300 -39.17 -3.72 2.12
N SER A 301 -38.04 -4.21 1.62
CA SER A 301 -36.79 -3.48 1.74
C SER A 301 -35.94 -3.56 0.48
N THR A 302 -35.23 -2.47 0.22
CA THR A 302 -34.21 -2.39 -0.82
C THR A 302 -32.91 -1.94 -0.15
N VAL A 303 -31.85 -2.70 -0.37
CA VAL A 303 -30.51 -2.38 0.14
C VAL A 303 -29.67 -1.91 -1.02
N MET A 304 -29.04 -0.74 -0.89
CA MET A 304 -28.14 -0.21 -1.89
C MET A 304 -26.72 -0.27 -1.36
N ASN A 305 -25.93 -1.18 -1.92
CA ASN A 305 -24.53 -1.35 -1.59
C ASN A 305 -23.65 -0.68 -2.65
N PRO A 306 -23.05 0.50 -2.38
CA PRO A 306 -22.22 1.19 -3.36
C PRO A 306 -20.95 0.41 -3.74
N PHE A 307 -20.55 -0.60 -2.94
CA PHE A 307 -19.41 -1.47 -3.24
C PHE A 307 -19.73 -2.57 -4.24
N GLU A 308 -21.01 -2.91 -4.45
CA GLU A 308 -21.40 -4.03 -5.31
C GLU A 308 -20.99 -3.77 -6.77
N ALA A 309 -21.18 -2.54 -7.25
CA ALA A 309 -20.71 -2.13 -8.58
C ALA A 309 -19.19 -2.28 -8.74
N HIS A 310 -18.41 -1.97 -7.70
CA HIS A 310 -16.95 -2.17 -7.71
C HIS A 310 -16.57 -3.65 -7.74
N ILE A 311 -17.28 -4.51 -6.98
CA ILE A 311 -17.06 -5.96 -6.99
C ILE A 311 -17.35 -6.56 -8.36
N GLU A 312 -18.47 -6.18 -8.98
CA GLU A 312 -18.80 -6.62 -10.34
C GLU A 312 -17.79 -6.15 -11.38
N GLN A 313 -17.25 -4.93 -11.19
CA GLN A 313 -16.29 -4.34 -12.11
C GLN A 313 -14.97 -5.12 -12.14
N LEU A 314 -14.57 -5.76 -11.04
CA LEU A 314 -13.36 -6.60 -10.98
C LEU A 314 -13.40 -7.77 -11.98
N GLY A 315 -14.59 -8.30 -12.29
CA GLY A 315 -14.73 -9.35 -13.30
C GLY A 315 -14.76 -8.83 -14.74
N LYS A 316 -14.83 -7.50 -14.95
CA LYS A 316 -14.96 -6.85 -16.26
C LYS A 316 -13.68 -6.13 -16.70
N TYR A 317 -12.81 -5.78 -15.76
CA TYR A 317 -11.55 -5.11 -16.07
C TYR A 317 -10.64 -6.00 -16.93
N THR A 318 -10.14 -5.44 -18.02
CA THR A 318 -8.90 -5.91 -18.63
C THR A 318 -7.69 -5.27 -17.95
N ASP A 319 -6.51 -5.85 -18.14
CA ASP A 319 -5.25 -5.25 -17.66
C ASP A 319 -5.05 -3.83 -18.24
N GLU A 320 -5.37 -3.65 -19.52
CA GLU A 320 -5.33 -2.36 -20.19
C GLU A 320 -6.31 -1.35 -19.56
N ASP A 321 -7.54 -1.76 -19.24
CA ASP A 321 -8.51 -0.87 -18.58
C ASP A 321 -8.01 -0.38 -17.23
N ILE A 322 -7.43 -1.27 -16.43
CA ILE A 322 -6.88 -0.94 -15.10
C ILE A 322 -5.79 0.13 -15.24
N HIS A 323 -4.85 -0.08 -16.17
CA HIS A 323 -3.77 0.86 -16.41
C HIS A 323 -4.27 2.20 -16.96
N ASN A 324 -5.19 2.17 -17.93
CA ASN A 324 -5.76 3.36 -18.54
C ASN A 324 -6.54 4.20 -17.51
N VAL A 325 -7.41 3.58 -16.71
CA VAL A 325 -8.18 4.29 -15.66
C VAL A 325 -7.24 4.83 -14.59
N LEU A 326 -6.21 4.08 -14.17
CA LEU A 326 -5.21 4.57 -13.23
C LEU A 326 -4.49 5.81 -13.79
N ALA A 327 -4.07 5.78 -15.05
CA ALA A 327 -3.42 6.91 -15.72
C ALA A 327 -4.32 8.15 -15.73
N TYR A 328 -5.62 7.98 -16.01
CA TYR A 328 -6.60 9.07 -15.92
C TYR A 328 -6.72 9.63 -14.49
N LEU A 329 -6.89 8.77 -13.48
CA LEU A 329 -7.03 9.22 -12.09
C LEU A 329 -5.79 9.97 -11.59
N GLN A 330 -4.60 9.62 -12.07
CA GLN A 330 -3.35 10.32 -11.73
C GLN A 330 -3.27 11.75 -12.29
N THR A 331 -4.12 12.11 -13.27
CA THR A 331 -4.25 13.49 -13.76
C THR A 331 -5.06 14.38 -12.81
N LEU A 332 -5.85 13.79 -11.89
CA LEU A 332 -6.74 14.50 -10.97
C LEU A 332 -5.97 14.97 -9.72
N ARG A 333 -5.23 16.08 -9.86
CA ARG A 333 -4.43 16.71 -8.79
C ARG A 333 -5.19 17.78 -8.02
#